data_AF-A0A0H4TQ66-F1
#
_entry.id   AF-A0A0H4TQ66-F1
#
_cell.length_a   1.000
_cell.length_b   1.000
_cell.length_c   1.000
_cell.angle_alpha   90.00
_cell.angle_beta   90.00
_cell.angle_gamma   90.00
#
_symmetry.space_group_name_H-M   'P 1'
#
loop_
_entity.id
_entity.type
_entity.pdbx_description
1 polymer ?
#
loop_
_entity_poly.entity_id
_entity_poly.type
_entity_poly.pdbx_seq_one_letter_code
_entity_poly.pdbx_strand_id
1 'polypeptide(L)'
;MKTNSEKDILKYLFLIGIFIGPLFFWPWSAISFEIPKVFFMNRWIEIFAFASVTYLIFIRIQKEKVDSMLISLVLIFFLQVITSSLLGVDFNKSLSGNYYRADGLITLAHLVILFLSVVLFYRENWLVSTFKILAYSSILLSLWTIINAVFAFIIHKPLMPAWDKAVGINFGNPNFLAGYLIVSLPFTLYFYNKEPKIKHKQLILISLAVQFTAILLTRSWAGIFGILIFLLMNVVMKTSKNLLLTLTIILAFMGCLGLFILNHKSIQTPGITIAEGRERILIYFNRSQNWF
;
A
#
# COMPACT_ATOMS: atom_id res chain seq x y z
N MET A 1 -21.24 -30.31 -11.74
CA MET A 1 -21.48 -29.79 -10.36
C MET A 1 -20.20 -29.61 -9.52
N LYS A 2 -18.98 -29.92 -9.99
CA LYS A 2 -17.71 -29.72 -9.24
C LYS A 2 -17.02 -28.35 -9.43
N THR A 3 -17.61 -27.43 -10.21
CA THR A 3 -16.92 -26.22 -10.69
C THR A 3 -16.96 -25.01 -9.74
N ASN A 4 -17.71 -25.06 -8.64
CA ASN A 4 -17.80 -23.93 -7.69
C ASN A 4 -16.72 -23.98 -6.61
N SER A 5 -16.44 -25.14 -6.02
CA SER A 5 -15.48 -25.26 -4.91
C SER A 5 -14.04 -24.94 -5.29
N GLU A 6 -13.62 -25.26 -6.52
CA GLU A 6 -12.25 -25.02 -6.99
C GLU A 6 -12.01 -23.54 -7.33
N LYS A 7 -13.03 -22.82 -7.82
CA LYS A 7 -12.97 -21.37 -8.03
C LYS A 7 -12.84 -20.61 -6.72
N ASP A 8 -13.40 -21.15 -5.66
CA ASP A 8 -13.29 -20.57 -4.33
C ASP A 8 -11.85 -20.63 -3.80
N ILE A 9 -11.05 -21.64 -4.19
CA ILE A 9 -9.64 -21.75 -3.76
C ILE A 9 -8.82 -20.56 -4.28
N LEU A 10 -8.88 -20.24 -5.58
CA LEU A 10 -8.16 -19.09 -6.14
C LEU A 10 -8.60 -17.78 -5.49
N LYS A 11 -9.91 -17.63 -5.25
CA LYS A 11 -10.47 -16.49 -4.52
C LYS A 11 -9.84 -16.36 -3.14
N TYR A 12 -9.83 -17.43 -2.35
CA TYR A 12 -9.29 -17.39 -0.99
C TYR A 12 -7.78 -17.14 -0.99
N LEU A 13 -7.00 -17.78 -1.87
CA LEU A 13 -5.56 -17.51 -2.02
C LEU A 13 -5.29 -16.04 -2.33
N PHE A 14 -6.07 -15.45 -3.24
CA PHE A 14 -5.95 -14.04 -3.59
C PHE A 14 -6.28 -13.13 -2.39
N LEU A 15 -7.41 -13.39 -1.73
CA LEU A 15 -7.87 -12.59 -0.58
C LEU A 15 -6.92 -12.69 0.62
N ILE A 16 -6.38 -13.88 0.90
CA ILE A 16 -5.41 -14.10 1.98
C ILE A 16 -4.16 -13.27 1.74
N GLY A 17 -3.62 -13.26 0.51
CA GLY A 17 -2.43 -12.47 0.21
C GLY A 17 -2.63 -10.97 0.37
N ILE A 18 -3.77 -10.45 -0.09
CA ILE A 18 -4.11 -9.03 0.10
C ILE A 18 -4.31 -8.69 1.58
N PHE A 19 -4.92 -9.58 2.36
CA PHE A 19 -5.13 -9.37 3.78
C PHE A 19 -3.80 -9.37 4.56
N ILE A 20 -2.97 -10.39 4.34
CA ILE A 20 -1.73 -10.61 5.08
C ILE A 20 -0.64 -9.64 4.63
N GLY A 21 -0.52 -9.36 3.32
CA GLY A 21 0.58 -8.56 2.76
C GLY A 21 0.92 -7.26 3.51
N PRO A 22 -0.04 -6.36 3.78
CA PRO A 22 0.26 -5.11 4.47
C PRO A 22 0.50 -5.31 5.98
N LEU A 23 -0.03 -6.41 6.57
CA LEU A 23 0.20 -6.83 7.96
C LEU A 23 1.51 -7.61 8.13
N PHE A 24 2.11 -8.11 7.06
CA PHE A 24 3.32 -8.91 7.14
C PHE A 24 4.51 -8.06 7.60
N PHE A 25 5.20 -8.56 8.62
CA PHE A 25 6.37 -7.95 9.24
C PHE A 25 7.23 -9.06 9.86
N TRP A 26 8.54 -8.97 9.71
CA TRP A 26 9.49 -9.94 10.28
C TRP A 26 10.57 -9.18 11.06
N PRO A 27 10.50 -9.12 12.41
CA PRO A 27 11.45 -8.35 13.21
C PRO A 27 12.88 -8.91 13.18
N TRP A 28 13.03 -10.23 13.04
CA TRP A 28 14.32 -10.92 13.06
C TRP A 28 15.08 -10.91 11.72
N SER A 29 14.55 -10.32 10.65
CA SER A 29 15.32 -10.17 9.41
C SER A 29 16.28 -8.98 9.51
N ALA A 30 17.41 -9.04 8.79
CA ALA A 30 18.41 -7.98 8.77
C ALA A 30 17.82 -6.60 8.37
N ILE A 31 16.83 -6.62 7.49
CA ILE A 31 15.99 -5.47 7.14
C ILE A 31 14.56 -5.86 7.46
N SER A 32 13.99 -5.31 8.54
CA SER A 32 12.77 -5.85 9.16
C SER A 32 11.46 -5.57 8.40
N PHE A 33 11.46 -4.60 7.47
CA PHE A 33 10.22 -4.10 6.84
C PHE A 33 10.14 -4.43 5.35
N GLU A 34 11.06 -3.92 4.54
CA GLU A 34 10.96 -3.96 3.07
C GLU A 34 11.18 -5.37 2.52
N ILE A 35 12.29 -6.00 2.88
CA ILE A 35 12.68 -7.31 2.33
C ILE A 35 11.68 -8.42 2.66
N PRO A 36 11.19 -8.56 3.92
CA PRO A 36 10.17 -9.54 4.24
C PRO A 36 8.88 -9.35 3.44
N LYS A 37 8.46 -8.11 3.19
CA LYS A 37 7.26 -7.83 2.38
C LYS A 37 7.44 -8.23 0.92
N VAL A 38 8.58 -7.88 0.32
CA VAL A 38 8.87 -8.28 -1.07
C VAL A 38 8.97 -9.79 -1.18
N PHE A 39 9.63 -10.44 -0.22
CA PHE A 39 9.69 -11.90 -0.15
C PHE A 39 8.30 -12.53 -0.06
N PHE A 40 7.46 -12.08 0.89
CA PHE A 40 6.09 -12.53 1.04
C PHE A 40 5.28 -12.33 -0.24
N MET A 41 5.35 -11.13 -0.83
CA MET A 41 4.64 -10.78 -2.06
C MET A 41 5.04 -11.72 -3.20
N ASN A 42 6.34 -11.93 -3.42
CA ASN A 42 6.83 -12.80 -4.47
C ASN A 42 6.37 -14.25 -4.26
N ARG A 43 6.51 -14.81 -3.05
CA ARG A 43 6.05 -16.17 -2.74
C ARG A 43 4.54 -16.33 -2.90
N TRP A 44 3.76 -15.36 -2.44
CA TRP A 44 2.30 -15.38 -2.60
C TRP A 44 1.90 -15.36 -4.08
N ILE A 45 2.54 -14.50 -4.88
CA ILE A 45 2.28 -14.39 -6.33
C ILE A 45 2.64 -15.71 -7.03
N GLU A 46 3.77 -16.32 -6.72
CA GLU A 46 4.15 -17.62 -7.29
C GLU A 46 3.12 -18.71 -6.98
N ILE A 47 2.68 -18.81 -5.72
CA ILE A 47 1.66 -19.78 -5.30
C ILE A 47 0.34 -19.51 -6.03
N PHE A 48 -0.08 -18.25 -6.11
CA PHE A 48 -1.31 -17.85 -6.78
C PHE A 48 -1.25 -18.10 -8.29
N ALA A 49 -0.14 -17.77 -8.93
CA ALA A 49 0.10 -17.99 -10.35
C ALA A 49 0.17 -19.48 -10.69
N PHE A 50 0.88 -20.26 -9.88
CA PHE A 50 0.94 -21.72 -10.03
C PHE A 50 -0.46 -22.33 -9.95
N ALA A 51 -1.22 -22.01 -8.90
CA ALA A 51 -2.60 -22.46 -8.74
C ALA A 51 -3.48 -22.03 -9.94
N SER A 52 -3.30 -20.81 -10.43
CA SER A 52 -4.01 -20.27 -11.59
C SER A 52 -3.70 -21.04 -12.88
N VAL A 53 -2.42 -21.35 -13.14
CA VAL A 53 -1.98 -22.15 -14.31
C VAL A 53 -2.48 -23.58 -14.22
N THR A 54 -2.36 -24.24 -13.06
CA THR A 54 -2.91 -25.58 -12.82
C THR A 54 -4.41 -25.58 -13.13
N TYR A 55 -5.14 -24.60 -12.61
CA TYR A 55 -6.56 -24.46 -12.86
C TYR A 55 -6.89 -24.28 -14.36
N LEU A 56 -6.09 -23.51 -15.11
CA LEU A 56 -6.25 -23.33 -16.56
C LEU A 56 -6.11 -24.65 -17.33
N ILE A 57 -5.09 -25.44 -17.01
CA ILE A 57 -4.75 -26.69 -17.70
C ILE A 57 -5.85 -27.73 -17.50
N PHE A 58 -6.34 -27.88 -16.26
CA PHE A 58 -7.25 -28.98 -15.91
C PHE A 58 -8.74 -28.66 -16.08
N ILE A 59 -9.16 -27.39 -15.91
CA ILE A 59 -10.59 -27.06 -15.75
C ILE A 59 -11.17 -26.28 -16.95
N ARG A 60 -10.37 -25.95 -17.97
CA ARG A 60 -10.77 -25.29 -19.25
C ARG A 60 -11.83 -24.20 -19.03
N ILE A 61 -11.40 -23.03 -18.58
CA ILE A 61 -12.32 -21.90 -18.40
C ILE A 61 -12.78 -21.35 -19.75
N GLN A 62 -14.06 -21.00 -19.83
CA GLN A 62 -14.54 -19.99 -20.77
C GLN A 62 -13.84 -18.67 -20.48
N LYS A 63 -13.01 -18.21 -21.42
CA LYS A 63 -12.34 -16.91 -21.33
C LYS A 63 -13.41 -15.82 -21.23
N GLU A 64 -13.43 -15.08 -20.13
CA GLU A 64 -14.12 -13.79 -20.11
C GLU A 64 -13.44 -12.85 -21.10
N LYS A 65 -14.16 -11.83 -21.57
CA LYS A 65 -13.57 -10.86 -22.49
C LYS A 65 -12.46 -10.12 -21.76
N VAL A 66 -11.24 -10.35 -22.22
CA VAL A 66 -10.05 -9.70 -21.70
C VAL A 66 -9.78 -8.44 -22.52
N ASP A 67 -9.44 -7.35 -21.85
CA ASP A 67 -8.98 -6.12 -22.50
C ASP A 67 -7.57 -6.33 -23.06
N SER A 68 -7.51 -6.63 -24.37
CA SER A 68 -6.25 -6.88 -25.07
C SER A 68 -5.37 -5.64 -25.16
N MET A 69 -5.95 -4.44 -25.18
CA MET A 69 -5.20 -3.19 -25.20
C MET A 69 -4.48 -2.99 -23.87
N LEU A 70 -5.18 -3.17 -22.75
CA LEU A 70 -4.58 -3.07 -21.43
C LEU A 70 -3.44 -4.09 -21.25
N ILE A 71 -3.66 -5.34 -21.64
CA ILE A 71 -2.59 -6.36 -21.62
C ILE A 71 -1.40 -5.93 -22.47
N SER A 72 -1.64 -5.49 -23.70
CA SER A 72 -0.57 -5.06 -24.61
C SER A 72 0.24 -3.91 -24.00
N LEU A 73 -0.42 -2.90 -23.40
CA LEU A 73 0.26 -1.79 -22.73
C LEU A 73 1.14 -2.28 -21.57
N VAL A 74 0.65 -3.18 -20.73
CA VAL A 74 1.43 -3.74 -19.62
C VAL A 74 2.62 -4.56 -20.13
N LEU A 75 2.44 -5.35 -21.19
CA LEU A 75 3.54 -6.13 -21.79
C LEU A 75 4.57 -5.25 -22.48
N ILE A 76 4.17 -4.20 -23.18
CA ILE A 76 5.07 -3.21 -23.79
C ILE A 76 5.86 -2.49 -22.70
N PHE A 77 5.19 -2.02 -21.64
CA PHE A 77 5.85 -1.42 -20.49
C PHE A 77 6.87 -2.39 -19.87
N PHE A 78 6.49 -3.65 -19.65
CA PHE A 78 7.39 -4.63 -19.07
C PHE A 78 8.59 -4.94 -19.98
N LEU A 79 8.38 -5.02 -21.30
CA LEU A 79 9.46 -5.16 -22.27
C LEU A 79 10.43 -3.98 -22.21
N GLN A 80 9.92 -2.75 -22.08
CA GLN A 80 10.75 -1.56 -21.89
C GLN A 80 11.55 -1.61 -20.58
N VAL A 81 10.99 -2.16 -19.50
CA VAL A 81 11.74 -2.32 -18.25
C VAL A 81 12.80 -3.42 -18.35
N ILE A 82 12.53 -4.51 -19.08
CA ILE A 82 13.54 -5.54 -19.38
C ILE A 82 14.69 -4.91 -20.16
N THR A 83 14.42 -4.22 -21.26
CA THR A 83 15.49 -3.60 -22.07
C THR A 83 16.27 -2.57 -21.26
N SER A 84 15.59 -1.74 -20.47
CA SER A 84 16.26 -0.80 -19.57
C SER A 84 17.12 -1.50 -18.50
N SER A 85 16.70 -2.65 -18.00
CA SER A 85 17.45 -3.42 -17.00
C SER A 85 18.67 -4.12 -17.59
N LEU A 86 18.56 -4.62 -18.83
CA LEU A 86 19.66 -5.28 -19.55
C LEU A 86 20.74 -4.28 -19.98
N LEU A 87 20.33 -3.07 -20.40
CA LEU A 87 21.23 -1.99 -20.82
C LEU A 87 21.72 -1.12 -19.65
N GLY A 88 21.25 -1.40 -18.44
CA GLY A 88 21.59 -0.64 -17.24
C GLY A 88 23.06 -0.80 -16.84
N VAL A 89 23.61 0.22 -16.17
CA VAL A 89 25.01 0.26 -15.72
C VAL A 89 25.37 -0.90 -14.78
N ASP A 90 24.42 -1.34 -13.96
CA ASP A 90 24.59 -2.39 -12.97
C ASP A 90 23.50 -3.43 -13.16
N PHE A 91 23.79 -4.45 -13.96
CA PHE A 91 22.84 -5.50 -14.30
C PHE A 91 22.33 -6.23 -13.04
N ASN A 92 23.23 -6.56 -12.11
CA ASN A 92 22.87 -7.30 -10.90
C ASN A 92 21.89 -6.49 -10.05
N LYS A 93 22.16 -5.20 -9.81
CA LYS A 93 21.23 -4.34 -9.08
C LYS A 93 19.94 -4.08 -9.85
N SER A 94 19.97 -4.02 -11.17
CA SER A 94 18.76 -3.86 -12.00
C SER A 94 17.88 -5.12 -11.94
N LEU A 95 18.49 -6.30 -11.91
CA LEU A 95 17.80 -7.58 -11.85
C LEU A 95 17.15 -7.83 -10.49
N SER A 96 17.92 -7.73 -9.40
CA SER A 96 17.47 -8.07 -8.04
C SER A 96 16.97 -6.88 -7.21
N GLY A 97 17.37 -5.66 -7.56
CA GLY A 97 17.07 -4.44 -6.83
C GLY A 97 18.16 -4.06 -5.83
N ASN A 98 17.91 -3.02 -5.04
CA ASN A 98 18.82 -2.68 -3.94
C ASN A 98 18.70 -3.70 -2.80
N TYR A 99 19.80 -4.00 -2.09
CA TYR A 99 19.84 -4.85 -0.90
C TYR A 99 18.77 -4.46 0.14
N TYR A 100 18.46 -3.17 0.27
CA TYR A 100 17.46 -2.66 1.22
C TYR A 100 16.00 -2.75 0.77
N ARG A 101 15.74 -2.99 -0.53
CA ARG A 101 14.38 -2.88 -1.09
C ARG A 101 13.95 -4.04 -1.96
N ALA A 102 14.89 -4.79 -2.55
CA ALA A 102 14.63 -5.84 -3.54
C ALA A 102 13.63 -5.39 -4.64
N ASP A 103 13.73 -4.14 -5.09
CA ASP A 103 12.81 -3.48 -6.03
C ASP A 103 13.23 -3.65 -7.50
N GLY A 104 13.93 -4.74 -7.84
CA GLY A 104 14.45 -5.01 -9.18
C GLY A 104 13.45 -5.62 -10.17
N LEU A 105 13.97 -5.97 -11.34
CA LEU A 105 13.21 -6.60 -12.43
C LEU A 105 12.47 -7.88 -11.98
N ILE A 106 13.05 -8.68 -11.09
CA ILE A 106 12.41 -9.88 -10.55
C ILE A 106 11.09 -9.52 -9.86
N THR A 107 11.08 -8.52 -8.97
CA THR A 107 9.87 -8.10 -8.26
C THR A 107 8.84 -7.53 -9.22
N LEU A 108 9.28 -6.76 -10.23
CA LEU A 108 8.37 -6.26 -11.26
C LEU A 108 7.76 -7.40 -12.09
N ALA A 109 8.54 -8.43 -12.43
CA ALA A 109 8.06 -9.60 -13.16
C ALA A 109 6.95 -10.32 -12.38
N HIS A 110 7.09 -10.45 -11.05
CA HIS A 110 6.03 -10.97 -10.20
C HIS A 110 4.77 -10.10 -10.26
N LEU A 111 4.89 -8.77 -10.21
CA LEU A 111 3.71 -7.88 -10.34
C LEU A 111 3.01 -8.02 -11.70
N VAL A 112 3.75 -8.23 -12.79
CA VAL A 112 3.17 -8.52 -14.12
C VAL A 112 2.48 -9.89 -14.12
N ILE A 113 3.08 -10.92 -13.52
CA ILE A 113 2.46 -12.24 -13.37
C ILE A 113 1.16 -12.15 -12.55
N LEU A 114 1.16 -11.36 -11.46
CA LEU A 114 -0.03 -11.11 -10.67
C LEU A 114 -1.11 -10.43 -11.50
N PHE A 115 -0.76 -9.38 -12.26
CA PHE A 115 -1.68 -8.70 -13.16
C PHE A 115 -2.32 -9.68 -14.15
N LEU A 116 -1.52 -10.49 -14.84
CA LEU A 116 -2.03 -11.47 -15.80
C LEU A 116 -2.94 -12.51 -15.13
N SER A 117 -2.57 -12.97 -13.93
CA SER A 117 -3.38 -13.91 -13.15
C SER A 117 -4.72 -13.27 -12.73
N VAL A 118 -4.72 -12.03 -12.27
CA VAL A 118 -5.95 -11.31 -11.90
C VAL A 118 -6.83 -11.11 -13.13
N VAL A 119 -6.29 -10.65 -14.26
CA VAL A 119 -7.07 -10.42 -15.49
C VAL A 119 -7.74 -11.71 -16.00
N LEU A 120 -7.10 -12.86 -15.84
CA LEU A 120 -7.64 -14.14 -16.32
C LEU A 120 -8.65 -14.79 -15.35
N PHE A 121 -8.42 -14.66 -14.05
CA PHE A 121 -9.14 -15.47 -13.03
C PHE A 121 -10.01 -14.65 -12.08
N TYR A 122 -9.79 -13.34 -11.94
CA TYR A 122 -10.62 -12.49 -11.09
C TYR A 122 -12.05 -12.40 -11.65
N ARG A 123 -13.03 -12.50 -10.77
CA ARG A 123 -14.46 -12.49 -11.12
C ARG A 123 -15.20 -11.43 -10.33
N GLU A 124 -16.33 -10.98 -10.87
CA GLU A 124 -17.15 -9.94 -10.23
C GLU A 124 -17.58 -10.33 -8.80
N ASN A 125 -17.87 -11.62 -8.55
CA ASN A 125 -18.21 -12.11 -7.21
C ASN A 125 -17.04 -12.07 -6.19
N TRP A 126 -15.82 -11.72 -6.61
CA TRP A 126 -14.67 -11.47 -5.73
C TRP A 126 -14.62 -10.02 -5.25
N LEU A 127 -15.27 -9.09 -5.96
CA LEU A 127 -15.18 -7.64 -5.75
C LEU A 127 -15.55 -7.24 -4.33
N VAL A 128 -16.74 -7.64 -3.88
CA VAL A 128 -17.21 -7.30 -2.52
C VAL A 128 -16.31 -7.90 -1.46
N SER A 129 -15.84 -9.14 -1.64
CA SER A 129 -14.91 -9.78 -0.71
C SER A 129 -13.55 -9.07 -0.66
N THR A 130 -13.06 -8.62 -1.81
CA THR A 130 -11.80 -7.87 -1.93
C THR A 130 -11.90 -6.54 -1.18
N PHE A 131 -13.00 -5.81 -1.37
CA PHE A 131 -13.24 -4.55 -0.67
C PHE A 131 -13.33 -4.77 0.85
N LYS A 132 -14.02 -5.83 1.30
CA LYS A 132 -14.09 -6.18 2.74
C LYS A 132 -12.72 -6.42 3.33
N ILE A 133 -11.90 -7.23 2.66
CA ILE A 133 -10.55 -7.55 3.11
C ILE A 133 -9.67 -6.32 3.19
N LEU A 134 -9.69 -5.45 2.17
CA LEU A 134 -8.94 -4.19 2.17
C LEU A 134 -9.39 -3.24 3.29
N ALA A 135 -10.70 -3.15 3.55
CA ALA A 135 -11.22 -2.38 4.66
C ALA A 135 -10.75 -2.95 6.01
N TYR A 136 -10.89 -4.27 6.22
CA TYR A 136 -10.46 -4.91 7.47
C TYR A 136 -8.95 -4.80 7.72
N SER A 137 -8.12 -5.04 6.71
CA SER A 137 -6.67 -4.86 6.85
C SER A 137 -6.32 -3.40 7.18
N SER A 138 -6.98 -2.43 6.55
CA SER A 138 -6.76 -1.01 6.84
C SER A 138 -7.15 -0.63 8.28
N ILE A 139 -8.24 -1.18 8.81
CA ILE A 139 -8.68 -0.94 10.20
C ILE A 139 -7.68 -1.53 11.18
N LEU A 140 -7.22 -2.77 10.95
CA LEU A 140 -6.22 -3.42 11.81
C LEU A 140 -4.91 -2.64 11.83
N LEU A 141 -4.43 -2.20 10.67
CA LEU A 141 -3.24 -1.36 10.56
C LEU A 141 -3.43 -0.01 11.25
N SER A 142 -4.61 0.58 11.13
CA SER A 142 -4.92 1.87 11.76
C SER A 142 -4.93 1.77 13.29
N LEU A 143 -5.55 0.72 13.84
CA LEU A 143 -5.52 0.42 15.27
C LEU A 143 -4.08 0.18 15.75
N TRP A 144 -3.31 -0.63 15.02
CA TRP A 144 -1.92 -0.90 15.35
C TRP A 144 -1.05 0.36 15.31
N THR A 145 -1.31 1.26 14.35
CA THR A 145 -0.65 2.57 14.24
C THR A 145 -0.93 3.43 15.47
N ILE A 146 -2.18 3.50 15.92
CA ILE A 146 -2.57 4.27 17.11
C ILE A 146 -1.94 3.67 18.37
N ILE A 147 -1.96 2.35 18.53
CA ILE A 147 -1.31 1.67 19.65
C ILE A 147 0.18 2.02 19.67
N ASN A 148 0.89 1.87 18.55
CA ASN A 148 2.30 2.21 18.50
C ASN A 148 2.56 3.70 18.75
N ALA A 149 1.67 4.61 18.31
CA ALA A 149 1.77 6.03 18.59
C ALA A 149 1.62 6.35 20.10
N VAL A 150 0.67 5.71 20.79
CA VAL A 150 0.51 5.85 22.25
C VAL A 150 1.78 5.38 22.95
N PHE A 151 2.31 4.21 22.57
CA PHE A 151 3.53 3.68 23.16
C PHE A 151 4.75 4.57 22.88
N ALA A 152 4.88 5.10 21.66
CA ALA A 152 5.99 5.95 21.27
C ALA A 152 5.93 7.35 21.91
N PHE A 153 4.75 7.99 21.91
CA PHE A 153 4.62 9.43 22.23
C PHE A 153 4.16 9.70 23.66
N ILE A 154 3.44 8.78 24.29
CA ILE A 154 2.92 8.94 25.66
C ILE A 154 3.74 8.09 26.64
N ILE A 155 3.98 6.82 26.31
CA ILE A 155 4.70 5.89 27.19
C ILE A 155 6.22 6.02 27.03
N HIS A 156 6.69 6.67 25.96
CA HIS A 156 8.11 6.80 25.60
C HIS A 156 8.84 5.44 25.47
N LYS A 157 8.11 4.39 25.09
CA LYS A 157 8.62 3.04 24.84
C LYS A 157 8.01 2.50 23.54
N PRO A 158 8.51 2.91 22.36
CA PRO A 158 7.93 2.50 21.09
C PRO A 158 7.98 0.97 20.92
N LEU A 159 6.90 0.36 20.41
CA LEU A 159 6.83 -1.08 20.15
C LEU A 159 7.57 -1.44 18.85
N MET A 160 7.65 -0.49 17.93
CA MET A 160 8.41 -0.58 16.68
C MET A 160 9.16 0.73 16.46
N PRO A 161 10.32 0.70 15.75
CA PRO A 161 11.06 1.90 15.39
C PRO A 161 10.14 2.98 14.82
N ALA A 162 10.09 4.13 15.48
CA ALA A 162 9.39 5.31 15.00
C ALA A 162 10.41 6.23 14.32
N TRP A 163 10.00 6.85 13.22
CA TRP A 163 10.72 7.99 12.68
C TRP A 163 10.43 9.18 13.59
N ASP A 164 11.28 10.19 13.67
CA ASP A 164 11.12 11.31 14.61
C ASP A 164 9.67 11.80 14.71
N LYS A 165 8.98 11.36 15.77
CA LYS A 165 7.56 11.56 16.07
C LYS A 165 6.56 11.12 14.97
N ALA A 166 6.95 10.27 14.03
CA ALA A 166 6.15 9.75 12.92
C ALA A 166 6.09 8.21 12.94
N VAL A 167 4.87 7.67 12.80
CA VAL A 167 4.65 6.21 12.91
C VAL A 167 4.58 5.55 11.53
N GLY A 168 5.42 4.52 11.32
CA GLY A 168 5.42 3.70 10.10
C GLY A 168 4.94 2.24 10.30
N ILE A 169 4.91 1.74 11.55
CA ILE A 169 4.60 0.34 11.93
C ILE A 169 5.17 -0.68 10.92
N ASN A 170 4.35 -1.65 10.47
CA ASN A 170 4.74 -2.76 9.62
C ASN A 170 5.31 -2.30 8.28
N PHE A 171 5.09 -1.05 7.84
CA PHE A 171 5.66 -0.52 6.60
C PHE A 171 7.08 0.01 6.73
N GLY A 172 7.59 0.21 7.95
CA GLY A 172 8.91 0.78 8.20
C GLY A 172 8.98 2.27 7.88
N ASN A 173 8.29 2.75 6.85
CA ASN A 173 8.25 4.14 6.42
C ASN A 173 6.84 4.75 6.59
N PRO A 174 6.69 5.89 7.30
CA PRO A 174 5.40 6.56 7.50
C PRO A 174 4.69 6.94 6.19
N ASN A 175 5.42 7.31 5.13
CA ASN A 175 4.84 7.66 3.83
C ASN A 175 4.21 6.45 3.14
N PHE A 176 4.83 5.26 3.26
CA PHE A 176 4.27 4.04 2.68
C PHE A 176 3.01 3.59 3.41
N LEU A 177 3.00 3.66 4.74
CA LEU A 177 1.81 3.42 5.54
C LEU A 177 0.68 4.40 5.18
N ALA A 178 0.99 5.70 5.10
CA ALA A 178 0.02 6.73 4.73
C ALA A 178 -0.59 6.45 3.35
N GLY A 179 0.25 6.14 2.35
CA GLY A 179 -0.20 5.80 1.00
C GLY A 179 -1.16 4.60 0.99
N TYR A 180 -0.82 3.52 1.72
CA TYR A 180 -1.69 2.37 1.85
C TYR A 180 -3.04 2.71 2.51
N LEU A 181 -3.01 3.46 3.61
CA LEU A 181 -4.22 3.86 4.34
C LEU A 181 -5.11 4.79 3.51
N ILE A 182 -4.54 5.70 2.70
CA ILE A 182 -5.31 6.55 1.79
C ILE A 182 -5.99 5.73 0.70
N VAL A 183 -5.23 4.84 0.03
CA VAL A 183 -5.76 4.01 -1.06
C VAL A 183 -6.89 3.10 -0.57
N SER A 184 -6.90 2.76 0.73
CA SER A 184 -7.95 1.92 1.32
C SER A 184 -9.21 2.66 1.80
N LEU A 185 -9.17 3.99 1.94
CA LEU A 185 -10.33 4.80 2.38
C LEU A 185 -11.61 4.58 1.54
N PRO A 186 -11.54 4.54 0.18
CA PRO A 186 -12.73 4.33 -0.64
C PRO A 186 -13.45 3.00 -0.36
N PHE A 187 -12.73 1.94 0.03
CA PHE A 187 -13.33 0.64 0.33
C PHE A 187 -14.12 0.67 1.64
N THR A 188 -13.61 1.35 2.67
CA THR A 188 -14.33 1.55 3.93
C THR A 188 -15.58 2.43 3.70
N LEU A 189 -15.45 3.49 2.90
CA LEU A 189 -16.56 4.37 2.52
C LEU A 189 -17.63 3.66 1.68
N TYR A 190 -17.24 2.72 0.81
CA TYR A 190 -18.17 1.90 0.04
C TYR A 190 -19.16 1.18 0.96
N PHE A 191 -18.67 0.56 2.04
CA PHE A 191 -19.55 -0.12 3.00
C PHE A 191 -20.43 0.85 3.79
N TYR A 192 -19.93 2.04 4.14
CA TYR A 192 -20.74 3.07 4.80
C TYR A 192 -21.97 3.45 3.95
N ASN A 193 -21.77 3.64 2.64
CA ASN A 193 -22.85 4.04 1.74
C ASN A 193 -23.85 2.90 1.48
N LYS A 194 -23.42 1.63 1.58
CA LYS A 194 -24.27 0.46 1.31
C LYS A 194 -24.98 -0.10 2.53
N GLU A 195 -24.52 0.20 3.74
CA GLU A 195 -25.07 -0.34 4.97
C GLU A 195 -26.38 0.38 5.36
N PRO A 196 -27.54 -0.31 5.48
CA PRO A 196 -28.78 0.32 5.89
C PRO A 196 -28.88 0.56 7.41
N LYS A 197 -28.22 -0.25 8.24
CA LYS A 197 -28.41 -0.21 9.71
C LYS A 197 -27.57 0.88 10.35
N ILE A 198 -28.23 1.76 11.13
CA ILE A 198 -27.56 2.89 11.79
C ILE A 198 -26.40 2.48 12.71
N LYS A 199 -26.56 1.39 13.49
CA LYS A 199 -25.52 0.88 14.39
C LYS A 199 -24.25 0.47 13.61
N HIS A 200 -24.42 -0.21 12.47
CA HIS A 200 -23.29 -0.61 11.64
C HIS A 200 -22.66 0.60 10.94
N LYS A 201 -23.46 1.56 10.47
CA LYS A 201 -22.93 2.83 9.95
C LYS A 201 -22.06 3.56 10.96
N GLN A 202 -22.47 3.60 12.24
CA GLN A 202 -21.67 4.19 13.31
C GLN A 202 -20.34 3.47 13.49
N LEU A 203 -20.32 2.14 13.46
CA LEU A 203 -19.08 1.37 13.52
C LEU A 203 -18.15 1.67 12.33
N ILE A 204 -18.69 1.75 11.11
CA ILE A 204 -17.90 2.09 9.92
C ILE A 204 -17.37 3.53 10.00
N LEU A 205 -18.16 4.47 10.55
CA LEU A 205 -17.71 5.85 10.78
C LEU A 205 -16.56 5.92 11.80
N ILE A 206 -16.65 5.13 12.88
CA ILE A 206 -15.55 4.97 13.85
C ILE A 206 -14.32 4.40 13.14
N SER A 207 -14.48 3.38 12.28
CA SER A 207 -13.38 2.82 11.48
C SER A 207 -12.71 3.88 10.59
N LEU A 208 -13.48 4.72 9.91
CA LEU A 208 -12.95 5.84 9.12
C LEU A 208 -12.20 6.86 9.99
N ALA A 209 -12.74 7.20 11.16
CA ALA A 209 -12.09 8.12 12.09
C ALA A 209 -10.76 7.56 12.62
N VAL A 210 -10.71 6.26 12.95
CA VAL A 210 -9.48 5.55 13.33
C VAL A 210 -8.48 5.59 12.19
N GLN A 211 -8.92 5.34 10.95
CA GLN A 211 -8.05 5.37 9.77
C GLN A 211 -7.50 6.76 9.47
N PHE A 212 -8.31 7.82 9.56
CA PHE A 212 -7.82 9.20 9.46
C PHE A 212 -6.83 9.56 10.54
N THR A 213 -7.11 9.16 11.79
CA THR A 213 -6.20 9.38 12.91
C THR A 213 -4.86 8.70 12.65
N ALA A 214 -4.87 7.44 12.20
CA ALA A 214 -3.67 6.72 11.84
C ALA A 214 -2.88 7.41 10.71
N ILE A 215 -3.55 7.91 9.66
CA ILE A 215 -2.91 8.69 8.59
C ILE A 215 -2.24 9.94 9.17
N LEU A 216 -2.89 10.70 10.05
CA LEU A 216 -2.31 11.90 10.66
C LEU A 216 -1.09 11.57 11.54
N LEU A 217 -1.12 10.44 12.26
CA LEU A 217 -0.02 9.96 13.09
C LEU A 217 1.21 9.53 12.28
N THR A 218 1.06 9.28 10.97
CA THR A 218 2.21 9.10 10.08
C THR A 218 3.00 10.39 9.85
N ARG A 219 2.39 11.56 10.12
CA ARG A 219 2.94 12.89 9.81
C ARG A 219 3.42 13.05 8.37
N SER A 220 2.85 12.27 7.45
CA SER A 220 3.17 12.33 6.02
C SER A 220 2.39 13.45 5.33
N TRP A 221 3.09 14.32 4.60
CA TRP A 221 2.47 15.30 3.71
C TRP A 221 1.57 14.63 2.65
N ALA A 222 2.05 13.53 2.06
CA ALA A 222 1.26 12.73 1.13
C ALA A 222 0.00 12.17 1.81
N GLY A 223 0.11 11.77 3.08
CA GLY A 223 -1.01 11.42 3.96
C GLY A 223 -2.10 12.48 4.00
N ILE A 224 -1.70 13.71 4.31
CA ILE A 224 -2.61 14.86 4.46
C ILE A 224 -3.25 15.24 3.11
N PHE A 225 -2.46 15.33 2.05
CA PHE A 225 -2.99 15.61 0.70
C PHE A 225 -3.91 14.49 0.21
N GLY A 226 -3.61 13.23 0.52
CA GLY A 226 -4.48 12.11 0.15
C GLY A 226 -5.83 12.14 0.86
N ILE A 227 -5.89 12.55 2.14
CA ILE A 227 -7.16 12.80 2.83
C ILE A 227 -7.93 13.91 2.12
N LEU A 228 -7.28 15.03 1.78
CA LEU A 228 -7.93 16.13 1.08
C LEU A 228 -8.53 15.68 -0.26
N ILE A 229 -7.74 15.00 -1.07
CA ILE A 229 -8.18 14.47 -2.37
C ILE A 229 -9.35 13.51 -2.17
N PHE A 230 -9.26 12.59 -1.20
CA PHE A 230 -10.34 11.66 -0.88
C PHE A 230 -11.65 12.40 -0.50
N LEU A 231 -11.58 13.41 0.36
CA LEU A 231 -12.73 14.21 0.77
C LEU A 231 -13.30 14.99 -0.43
N LEU A 232 -12.45 15.65 -1.21
CA LEU A 232 -12.84 16.37 -2.42
C LEU A 232 -13.55 15.45 -3.42
N MET A 233 -12.97 14.28 -3.70
CA MET A 233 -13.56 13.30 -4.61
C MET A 233 -14.92 12.80 -4.09
N ASN A 234 -15.02 12.45 -2.80
CA ASN A 234 -16.29 12.01 -2.22
C ASN A 234 -17.36 13.12 -2.30
N VAL A 235 -16.97 14.38 -2.12
CA VAL A 235 -17.88 15.52 -2.32
C VAL A 235 -18.25 15.64 -3.79
N VAL A 236 -17.31 15.79 -4.72
CA VAL A 236 -17.58 15.92 -6.16
C VAL A 236 -18.49 14.81 -6.69
N MET A 237 -18.25 13.56 -6.27
CA MET A 237 -19.07 12.41 -6.67
C MET A 237 -20.50 12.43 -6.11
N LYS A 238 -20.72 13.05 -4.94
CA LYS A 238 -22.05 13.18 -4.31
C LYS A 238 -22.74 14.50 -4.65
N THR A 239 -21.98 15.48 -5.12
CA THR A 239 -22.34 16.89 -5.15
C THR A 239 -22.35 17.36 -6.59
N SER A 240 -23.34 16.92 -7.35
CA SER A 240 -23.72 17.66 -8.55
C SER A 240 -24.41 19.00 -8.22
N LYS A 241 -24.64 19.36 -6.93
CA LYS A 241 -25.45 20.55 -6.57
C LYS A 241 -25.09 21.41 -5.32
N ASN A 242 -24.19 21.03 -4.41
CA ASN A 242 -23.95 21.79 -3.15
C ASN A 242 -22.49 22.23 -2.91
N LEU A 243 -22.05 23.24 -3.66
CA LEU A 243 -20.75 23.91 -3.55
C LEU A 243 -20.39 24.35 -2.12
N LEU A 244 -21.38 24.75 -1.31
CA LEU A 244 -21.17 25.27 0.04
C LEU A 244 -20.59 24.22 0.99
N LEU A 245 -21.06 22.97 0.92
CA LEU A 245 -20.55 21.87 1.76
C LEU A 245 -19.10 21.52 1.38
N THR A 246 -18.78 21.58 0.09
CA THR A 246 -17.41 21.43 -0.42
C THR A 246 -16.49 22.48 0.19
N LEU A 247 -16.91 23.75 0.18
CA LEU A 247 -16.13 24.86 0.74
C LEU A 247 -15.93 24.72 2.25
N THR A 248 -16.95 24.29 3.01
CA THR A 248 -16.83 24.11 4.47
C THR A 248 -15.84 23.00 4.83
N ILE A 249 -15.84 21.89 4.07
CA ILE A 249 -14.88 20.78 4.28
C ILE A 249 -13.45 21.22 3.92
N ILE A 250 -13.28 21.98 2.83
CA ILE A 250 -11.99 22.57 2.45
C ILE A 250 -11.48 23.51 3.54
N LEU A 251 -12.33 24.40 4.07
CA LEU A 251 -11.97 25.36 5.12
C LEU A 251 -11.62 24.67 6.45
N ALA A 252 -12.41 23.68 6.87
CA ALA A 252 -12.11 22.87 8.06
C ALA A 252 -10.77 22.14 7.91
N PHE A 253 -10.50 21.61 6.71
CA PHE A 253 -9.22 21.00 6.38
C PHE A 253 -8.06 21.99 6.39
N MET A 254 -8.23 23.19 5.83
CA MET A 254 -7.21 24.26 5.89
C MET A 254 -6.89 24.65 7.33
N GLY A 255 -7.89 24.64 8.23
CA GLY A 255 -7.68 24.82 9.67
C GLY A 255 -6.81 23.72 10.28
N CYS A 256 -7.13 22.45 10.01
CA CYS A 256 -6.34 21.30 10.47
C CYS A 256 -4.91 21.29 9.88
N LEU A 257 -4.76 21.65 8.61
CA LEU A 257 -3.49 21.79 7.93
C LEU A 257 -2.65 22.91 8.55
N GLY A 258 -3.26 24.05 8.86
CA GLY A 258 -2.60 25.17 9.54
C GLY A 258 -2.04 24.76 10.91
N LEU A 259 -2.85 24.08 11.72
CA LEU A 259 -2.41 23.55 13.02
C LEU A 259 -1.29 22.52 12.88
N PHE A 260 -1.33 21.67 11.85
CA PHE A 260 -0.28 20.71 11.56
C PHE A 260 1.05 21.38 11.16
N ILE A 261 1.01 22.38 10.27
CA ILE A 261 2.18 23.14 9.80
C ILE A 261 2.85 23.88 10.95
N LEU A 262 2.06 24.52 11.81
CA LEU A 262 2.57 25.22 13.00
C LEU A 262 3.31 24.28 13.94
N ASN A 263 2.87 23.02 14.04
CA ASN A 263 3.51 22.00 14.87
C ASN A 263 4.71 21.31 14.19
N HIS A 264 4.85 21.43 12.86
CA HIS A 264 5.97 20.84 12.11
C HIS A 264 7.21 21.75 12.06
N LYS A 265 7.01 23.08 12.02
CA LYS A 265 8.14 24.05 12.01
C LYS A 265 9.02 24.02 13.26
N SER A 266 8.56 23.42 14.36
CA SER A 266 9.34 23.27 15.60
C SER A 266 10.31 22.07 15.60
N ILE A 267 10.39 21.31 14.51
CA ILE A 267 11.11 20.03 14.43
C ILE A 267 12.12 20.04 13.27
N GLN A 268 12.95 21.08 13.19
CA GLN A 268 14.22 21.01 12.45
C GLN A 268 15.33 20.79 13.48
N THR A 269 15.67 19.53 13.77
CA THR A 269 16.90 19.20 14.50
C THR A 269 18.03 18.90 13.52
N PRO A 270 19.24 19.45 13.74
CA PRO A 270 20.43 19.14 12.95
C PRO A 270 20.95 17.76 13.36
N GLY A 271 20.88 16.78 12.47
CA GLY A 271 21.31 15.41 12.75
C GLY A 271 20.66 14.45 11.76
N ILE A 272 21.13 14.52 10.52
CA ILE A 272 20.46 13.92 9.36
C ILE A 272 20.65 12.40 9.41
N THR A 273 19.62 11.65 9.79
CA THR A 273 19.42 10.32 9.21
C THR A 273 19.01 10.55 7.76
N ILE A 274 20.00 10.63 6.87
CA ILE A 274 19.78 10.71 5.43
C ILE A 274 19.15 9.36 5.09
N ALA A 275 17.83 9.33 4.84
CA ALA A 275 17.24 8.22 4.12
C ALA A 275 18.05 8.11 2.84
N GLU A 276 18.78 6.99 2.62
CA GLU A 276 19.58 6.80 1.40
C GLU A 276 18.73 7.22 0.20
N GLY A 277 19.05 8.41 -0.32
CA GLY A 277 18.49 8.86 -1.56
C GLY A 277 18.90 7.87 -2.63
N ARG A 278 18.21 7.89 -3.77
CA ARG A 278 18.77 7.32 -4.99
C ARG A 278 19.95 8.17 -5.49
N GLU A 279 20.87 8.56 -4.61
CA GLU A 279 22.15 9.17 -4.94
C GLU A 279 23.08 8.07 -5.46
N ARG A 280 22.71 7.49 -6.60
CA ARG A 280 23.70 7.08 -7.59
C ARG A 280 23.69 8.18 -8.63
N ILE A 281 24.61 9.12 -8.51
CA ILE A 281 25.36 9.79 -9.58
C ILE A 281 26.41 10.68 -8.88
N LEU A 282 27.68 10.28 -9.01
CA LEU A 282 28.92 11.06 -8.82
C LEU A 282 29.34 11.51 -7.41
N ILE A 283 29.85 10.58 -6.59
CA ILE A 283 31.02 10.88 -5.74
C ILE A 283 32.01 9.72 -5.84
N TYR A 284 32.66 9.61 -7.00
CA TYR A 284 34.05 9.15 -7.07
C TYR A 284 34.88 10.40 -7.27
N PHE A 285 35.26 11.08 -6.18
CA PHE A 285 36.54 11.78 -6.11
C PHE A 285 36.95 11.91 -4.64
N ASN A 286 37.77 10.95 -4.24
CA ASN A 286 38.90 11.15 -3.33
C ASN A 286 38.60 11.58 -1.89
N ARG A 287 38.20 10.63 -1.04
CA ARG A 287 38.63 10.62 0.37
C ARG A 287 38.93 9.18 0.79
N SER A 288 40.21 8.84 0.69
CA SER A 288 40.82 7.88 1.60
C SER A 288 40.62 8.40 3.03
N GLN A 289 39.88 7.69 3.88
CA GLN A 289 40.13 7.64 5.32
C GLN A 289 39.56 6.35 5.92
N ASN A 290 40.51 5.47 6.27
CA ASN A 290 40.54 4.48 7.33
C ASN A 290 39.31 4.41 8.25
N TRP A 291 38.68 3.23 8.28
CA TRP A 291 37.99 2.71 9.47
C TRP A 291 38.31 1.22 9.60
N PHE A 292 39.08 0.90 10.64
CA PHE A 292 39.05 -0.40 11.32
C PHE A 292 37.75 -0.48 12.13
#